data_AF-A0A448ZTF5-F1
#
_entry.id   AF-A0A448ZTF5-F1
#
_cell.length_a   1.000
_cell.length_b   1.000
_cell.length_c   1.000
_cell.angle_alpha   90.00
_cell.angle_beta   90.00
_cell.angle_gamma   90.00
#
_symmetry.space_group_name_H-M   'P 1'
#
loop_
_entity.id
_entity.type
_entity.pdbx_description
1 polymer ?
#
loop_
_entity_poly.entity_id
_entity_poly.type
_entity_poly.pdbx_seq_one_letter_code
_entity_poly.pdbx_strand_id
1 'polypeptide(L)'
;MKADELQQQGRDIIFTNIGNPHSVGQQPITFFRQVLALTDLNEADGIHHPNVGRMFPADVIERAKSIRRMLDGSGTGAYTGSQGALGFRKDVSKFIEDRDGHPAYPGNIFLSNGASSAIESVLTTIMSTELCGVMVPIPQYPLYSALIAKLTGTQVNYHLDEESNWAASKETLEEVLNNARLDGVVVKGLVLINPGNPTGQVLSRQELEVICKFSSLTEKRYPSNLLAPPSSFRSVLCR
;
A
#
# COMPACT_ATOMS: atom_id res chain seq x y z
N MET A 1 -27.80 -0.93 4.59
CA MET A 1 -27.24 -1.54 5.83
C MET A 1 -28.09 -1.14 7.02
N LYS A 2 -27.98 -1.83 8.16
CA LYS A 2 -28.79 -1.50 9.35
C LYS A 2 -28.60 -0.04 9.82
N ALA A 3 -27.38 0.48 9.72
CA ALA A 3 -27.07 1.87 10.03
C ALA A 3 -27.88 2.86 9.17
N ASP A 4 -27.96 2.63 7.85
CA ASP A 4 -28.70 3.49 6.93
C ASP A 4 -30.20 3.51 7.24
N GLU A 5 -30.79 2.35 7.58
CA GLU A 5 -32.19 2.26 8.01
C GLU A 5 -32.45 3.09 9.29
N LEU A 6 -31.55 3.01 10.26
CA LEU A 6 -31.67 3.75 11.52
C LEU A 6 -31.51 5.25 11.30
N GLN A 7 -30.64 5.66 10.37
CA GLN A 7 -30.49 7.06 9.97
C GLN A 7 -31.76 7.56 9.27
N GLN A 8 -32.39 6.76 8.40
CA GLN A 8 -33.69 7.08 7.79
C GLN A 8 -34.82 7.21 8.84
N GLN A 9 -34.70 6.52 9.98
CA GLN A 9 -35.60 6.65 11.12
C GLN A 9 -35.28 7.87 12.01
N GLY A 10 -34.36 8.74 11.61
CA GLY A 10 -33.99 9.96 12.33
C GLY A 10 -33.04 9.73 13.51
N ARG A 11 -32.41 8.54 13.62
CA ARG A 11 -31.39 8.30 14.63
C ARG A 11 -30.07 8.93 14.22
N ASP A 12 -29.38 9.53 15.17
CA ASP A 12 -28.00 9.97 14.98
C ASP A 12 -27.06 8.75 14.98
N ILE A 13 -26.23 8.64 13.95
CA ILE A 13 -25.35 7.49 13.72
C ILE A 13 -23.91 7.98 13.66
N ILE A 14 -23.09 7.48 14.58
CA ILE A 14 -21.65 7.71 14.57
C ILE A 14 -20.99 6.50 13.90
N PHE A 15 -20.44 6.71 12.71
CA PHE A 15 -19.74 5.67 11.96
C PHE A 15 -18.33 5.45 12.50
N THR A 16 -18.11 4.33 13.20
CA THR A 16 -16.79 3.89 13.70
C THR A 16 -16.25 2.66 12.97
N ASN A 17 -16.85 2.33 11.81
CA ASN A 17 -16.56 1.11 11.05
C ASN A 17 -15.49 1.29 9.96
N ILE A 18 -15.11 2.53 9.63
CA ILE A 18 -14.12 2.83 8.58
C ILE A 18 -13.16 3.90 9.11
N GLY A 19 -11.86 3.69 8.90
CA GLY A 19 -10.83 4.71 9.11
C GLY A 19 -10.93 5.82 8.07
N ASN A 20 -11.89 6.74 8.21
CA ASN A 20 -12.08 7.89 7.34
C ASN A 20 -11.95 9.20 8.15
N PRO A 21 -10.72 9.69 8.39
CA PRO A 21 -10.52 10.78 9.35
C PRO A 21 -11.20 12.10 8.96
N HIS A 22 -11.32 12.40 7.66
CA HIS A 22 -12.00 13.62 7.21
C HIS A 22 -13.50 13.58 7.47
N SER A 23 -14.17 12.41 7.45
CA SER A 23 -15.60 12.32 7.77
C SER A 23 -15.90 12.57 9.24
N VAL A 24 -14.88 12.46 10.11
CA VAL A 24 -14.98 12.74 11.54
C VAL A 24 -14.29 14.05 11.95
N GLY A 25 -14.05 14.94 10.98
CA GLY A 25 -13.65 16.33 11.24
C GLY A 25 -12.15 16.63 11.21
N GLN A 26 -11.28 15.64 10.89
CA GLN A 26 -9.87 15.95 10.65
C GLN A 26 -9.75 16.96 9.50
N GLN A 27 -9.11 18.09 9.78
CA GLN A 27 -8.91 19.13 8.78
C GLN A 27 -7.84 18.70 7.78
N PRO A 28 -8.06 18.92 6.48
CA PRO A 28 -7.07 18.61 5.47
C PRO A 28 -5.88 19.56 5.56
N ILE A 29 -4.69 19.06 5.23
CA ILE A 29 -3.45 19.85 5.26
C ILE A 29 -3.49 20.93 4.17
N THR A 30 -3.42 22.20 4.59
CA THR A 30 -3.57 23.38 3.72
C THR A 30 -2.58 23.37 2.55
N PHE A 31 -1.31 23.07 2.80
CA PHE A 31 -0.27 23.04 1.77
C PHE A 31 -0.66 22.14 0.59
N PHE A 32 -1.10 20.90 0.85
CA PHE A 32 -1.48 19.97 -0.21
C PHE A 32 -2.70 20.46 -0.99
N ARG A 33 -3.71 21.04 -0.32
CA ARG A 33 -4.89 21.58 -1.01
C ARG A 33 -4.53 22.74 -1.94
N GLN A 34 -3.67 23.64 -1.48
CA GLN A 34 -3.25 24.80 -2.26
C GLN A 34 -2.39 24.39 -3.46
N VAL A 35 -1.46 23.45 -3.28
CA VAL A 35 -0.65 22.91 -4.37
C VAL A 35 -1.54 22.24 -5.42
N LEU A 36 -2.48 21.38 -5.00
CA LEU A 36 -3.42 20.72 -5.93
C LEU A 36 -4.27 21.75 -6.68
N ALA A 37 -4.84 22.74 -5.99
CA ALA A 37 -5.62 23.80 -6.62
C ALA A 37 -4.83 24.54 -7.71
N LEU A 38 -3.60 24.98 -7.41
CA LEU A 38 -2.75 25.66 -8.40
C LEU A 38 -2.32 24.74 -9.55
N THR A 39 -2.22 23.44 -9.29
CA THR A 39 -1.84 22.45 -10.31
C THR A 39 -3.00 22.12 -11.24
N ASP A 40 -4.26 22.19 -10.79
CA ASP A 40 -5.44 21.89 -11.61
C ASP A 40 -5.99 23.10 -12.37
N LEU A 41 -5.80 24.32 -11.85
CA LEU A 41 -6.19 25.54 -12.56
C LEU A 41 -5.48 25.65 -13.92
N ASN A 42 -6.11 26.34 -14.88
CA ASN A 42 -5.47 26.62 -16.16
C ASN A 42 -4.25 27.56 -15.98
N GLU A 43 -3.47 27.77 -17.04
CA GLU A 43 -2.29 28.64 -17.02
C GLU A 43 -2.58 30.05 -16.46
N ALA A 44 -3.64 30.71 -16.93
CA ALA A 44 -3.96 32.09 -16.60
C ALA A 44 -4.43 32.28 -15.15
N ASP A 45 -5.17 31.30 -14.61
CA ASP A 45 -5.76 31.35 -13.27
C ASP A 45 -4.90 30.68 -12.20
N GLY A 46 -3.91 29.86 -12.61
CA GLY A 46 -3.07 29.07 -11.72
C GLY A 46 -1.70 29.69 -11.45
N ILE A 47 -0.65 28.91 -11.69
CA ILE A 47 0.75 29.24 -11.35
C ILE A 47 1.34 30.48 -12.05
N HIS A 48 0.69 30.98 -13.12
CA HIS A 48 1.11 32.17 -13.85
C HIS A 48 0.20 33.38 -13.63
N HIS A 49 -0.83 33.27 -12.77
CA HIS A 49 -1.70 34.39 -12.45
C HIS A 49 -0.90 35.56 -11.85
N PRO A 50 -1.10 36.82 -12.31
CA PRO A 50 -0.28 37.96 -11.89
C PRO A 50 -0.32 38.26 -10.40
N ASN A 51 -1.39 37.86 -9.70
CA ASN A 51 -1.53 38.01 -8.25
C ASN A 51 -1.29 36.71 -7.46
N VAL A 52 -0.79 35.64 -8.08
CA VAL A 52 -0.64 34.33 -7.40
C VAL A 52 0.21 34.44 -6.12
N GLY A 53 1.26 35.26 -6.13
CA GLY A 53 2.12 35.51 -4.97
C GLY A 53 1.48 36.31 -3.83
N ARG A 54 0.31 36.92 -4.06
CA ARG A 54 -0.52 37.54 -3.01
C ARG A 54 -1.54 36.57 -2.43
N MET A 55 -1.86 35.50 -3.16
CA MET A 55 -2.92 34.55 -2.83
C MET A 55 -2.38 33.27 -2.17
N PHE A 56 -1.16 32.86 -2.52
CA PHE A 56 -0.56 31.61 -2.07
C PHE A 56 0.87 31.81 -1.56
N PRO A 57 1.31 30.99 -0.58
CA PRO A 57 2.70 30.95 -0.14
C PRO A 57 3.70 30.64 -1.27
N ALA A 58 4.94 31.12 -1.14
CA ALA A 58 5.96 30.96 -2.19
C ALA A 58 6.32 29.48 -2.45
N ASP A 59 6.46 28.69 -1.40
CA ASP A 59 6.76 27.25 -1.45
C ASP A 59 5.65 26.43 -2.13
N VAL A 60 4.38 26.81 -1.91
CA VAL A 60 3.22 26.25 -2.60
C VAL A 60 3.30 26.51 -4.11
N ILE A 61 3.60 27.74 -4.50
CA ILE A 61 3.71 28.12 -5.92
C ILE A 61 4.88 27.39 -6.58
N GLU A 62 6.04 27.32 -5.91
CA GLU A 62 7.20 26.60 -6.38
C GLU A 62 6.92 25.10 -6.56
N ARG A 63 6.24 24.47 -5.59
CA ARG A 63 5.85 23.06 -5.69
C ARG A 63 4.87 22.83 -6.84
N ALA A 64 3.84 23.66 -7.00
CA ALA A 64 2.90 23.55 -8.11
C ALA A 64 3.59 23.69 -9.48
N LYS A 65 4.50 24.66 -9.63
CA LYS A 65 5.33 24.82 -10.84
C LYS A 65 6.21 23.59 -11.09
N SER A 66 6.79 23.01 -10.04
CA SER A 66 7.56 21.77 -10.15
C SER A 66 6.69 20.61 -10.66
N ILE A 67 5.49 20.43 -10.11
CA ILE A 67 4.56 19.37 -10.51
C ILE A 67 4.14 19.53 -11.98
N ARG A 68 3.80 20.75 -12.42
CA ARG A 68 3.43 21.02 -13.82
C ARG A 68 4.57 20.71 -14.80
N ARG A 69 5.83 20.96 -14.41
CA ARG A 69 7.01 20.54 -15.18
C ARG A 69 7.18 19.02 -15.24
N MET A 70 6.84 18.30 -14.16
CA MET A 70 6.88 16.82 -14.13
C MET A 70 5.80 16.15 -14.99
N LEU A 71 4.76 16.91 -15.37
CA LEU A 71 3.67 16.50 -16.25
C LEU A 71 3.87 16.97 -17.70
N ASP A 72 5.11 17.29 -18.07
CA ASP A 72 5.52 17.72 -19.42
C ASP A 72 4.72 18.93 -19.96
N GLY A 73 4.16 19.75 -19.07
CA GLY A 73 3.32 20.91 -19.45
C GLY A 73 1.92 20.56 -19.96
N SER A 74 1.58 19.28 -20.08
CA SER A 74 0.26 18.80 -20.54
C SER A 74 -0.88 19.02 -19.54
N GLY A 75 -0.58 19.63 -18.39
CA GLY A 75 -1.51 19.81 -17.29
C GLY A 75 -1.82 18.50 -16.56
N THR A 76 -2.93 18.48 -15.81
CA THR A 76 -3.35 17.32 -15.00
C THR A 76 -4.34 16.39 -15.70
N GLY A 77 -4.72 16.70 -16.95
CA GLY A 77 -5.74 15.97 -17.69
C GLY A 77 -5.22 14.91 -18.67
N ALA A 78 -3.92 14.89 -18.96
CA ALA A 78 -3.34 13.96 -19.93
C ALA A 78 -2.99 12.61 -19.31
N TYR A 79 -2.88 11.57 -20.16
CA TYR A 79 -2.32 10.29 -19.74
C TYR A 79 -0.84 10.44 -19.38
N THR A 80 -0.42 9.70 -18.36
CA THR A 80 0.99 9.49 -18.03
C THR A 80 1.41 8.09 -18.50
N GLY A 81 2.71 7.76 -18.41
CA GLY A 81 3.15 6.38 -18.63
C GLY A 81 2.44 5.41 -17.68
N SER A 82 2.30 4.13 -18.04
CA SER A 82 1.50 3.16 -17.28
C SER A 82 1.98 2.93 -15.84
N GLN A 83 3.25 3.21 -15.53
CA GLN A 83 3.80 3.17 -14.16
C GLN A 83 3.55 4.46 -13.37
N GLY A 84 3.04 5.51 -14.02
CA GLY A 84 2.98 6.89 -13.54
C GLY A 84 4.05 7.80 -14.14
N ALA A 85 3.83 9.11 -14.04
CA ALA A 85 4.77 10.13 -14.52
C ALA A 85 6.17 9.94 -13.91
N LEU A 86 7.21 10.03 -14.75
CA LEU A 86 8.59 9.76 -14.33
C LEU A 86 9.06 10.72 -13.22
N GLY A 87 8.65 11.99 -13.27
CA GLY A 87 8.99 12.98 -12.24
C GLY A 87 8.52 12.55 -10.85
N PHE A 88 7.27 12.09 -10.72
CA PHE A 88 6.74 11.60 -9.45
C PHE A 88 7.41 10.31 -8.99
N ARG A 89 7.73 9.40 -9.90
CA ARG A 89 8.46 8.17 -9.56
C ARG A 89 9.86 8.45 -9.04
N LYS A 90 10.54 9.49 -9.56
CA LYS A 90 11.83 9.97 -9.03
C LYS A 90 11.70 10.59 -7.64
N ASP A 91 10.64 11.39 -7.41
CA ASP A 91 10.36 11.94 -6.08
C ASP A 91 10.11 10.82 -5.06
N VAL A 92 9.30 9.81 -5.42
CA VAL A 92 9.04 8.64 -4.56
C VAL A 92 10.30 7.82 -4.29
N SER A 93 11.12 7.56 -5.32
CA SER A 93 12.37 6.81 -5.13
C SER A 93 13.32 7.55 -4.21
N LYS A 94 13.46 8.87 -4.38
CA LYS A 94 14.29 9.70 -3.49
C LYS A 94 13.77 9.68 -2.06
N PHE A 95 12.45 9.81 -1.85
CA PHE A 95 11.86 9.71 -0.52
C PHE A 95 12.18 8.38 0.16
N ILE A 96 12.10 7.26 -0.57
CA ILE A 96 12.44 5.93 -0.04
C ILE A 96 13.93 5.87 0.31
N GLU A 97 14.81 6.38 -0.55
CA GLU A 97 16.25 6.42 -0.30
C GLU A 97 16.62 7.26 0.92
N ASP A 98 16.05 8.46 1.05
CA ASP A 98 16.28 9.36 2.18
C ASP A 98 15.75 8.74 3.51
N ARG A 99 14.62 8.01 3.45
CA ARG A 99 14.03 7.33 4.61
C ARG A 99 14.84 6.11 5.06
N ASP A 100 15.29 5.29 4.11
CA ASP A 100 15.84 3.96 4.38
C ASP A 100 17.38 3.91 4.33
N GLY A 101 18.03 4.94 3.79
CA GLY A 101 19.49 4.97 3.56
C GLY A 101 19.96 4.01 2.46
N HIS A 102 19.06 3.59 1.58
CA HIS A 102 19.32 2.62 0.51
C HIS A 102 18.78 3.10 -0.85
N PRO A 103 19.55 3.00 -1.94
CA PRO A 103 19.10 3.47 -3.25
C PRO A 103 17.81 2.79 -3.71
N ALA A 104 16.85 3.58 -4.19
CA ALA A 104 15.64 3.09 -4.83
C ALA A 104 15.63 3.49 -6.31
N TYR A 105 15.28 2.55 -7.18
CA TYR A 105 15.25 2.79 -8.63
C TYR A 105 13.84 3.22 -9.09
N PRO A 106 13.68 4.38 -9.77
CA PRO A 106 12.38 4.83 -10.27
C PRO A 106 11.65 3.85 -11.20
N GLY A 107 12.38 2.95 -11.88
CA GLY A 107 11.78 1.92 -12.74
C GLY A 107 11.05 0.82 -11.97
N ASN A 108 11.29 0.70 -10.67
CA ASN A 108 10.61 -0.24 -9.77
C ASN A 108 9.40 0.39 -9.07
N ILE A 109 9.09 1.67 -9.33
CA ILE A 109 7.98 2.39 -8.71
C ILE A 109 6.78 2.39 -9.65
N PHE A 110 5.62 1.98 -9.13
CA PHE A 110 4.34 2.03 -9.83
C PHE A 110 3.38 2.88 -9.00
N LEU A 111 2.83 3.94 -9.61
CA LEU A 111 1.77 4.73 -9.00
C LEU A 111 0.42 4.03 -9.23
N SER A 112 -0.43 4.03 -8.21
CA SER A 112 -1.72 3.35 -8.25
C SER A 112 -2.81 4.22 -7.64
N ASN A 113 -4.07 3.88 -7.94
CA ASN A 113 -5.24 4.51 -7.33
C ASN A 113 -5.44 3.95 -5.92
N GLY A 114 -4.63 4.43 -4.98
CA GLY A 114 -4.54 3.90 -3.62
C GLY A 114 -3.87 2.53 -3.54
N ALA A 115 -3.59 2.07 -2.32
CA ALA A 115 -2.93 0.80 -2.07
C ALA A 115 -3.75 -0.42 -2.53
N SER A 116 -5.09 -0.33 -2.52
CA SER A 116 -5.95 -1.45 -2.87
C SER A 116 -5.74 -1.94 -4.31
N SER A 117 -5.58 -1.02 -5.27
CA SER A 117 -5.33 -1.38 -6.67
C SER A 117 -3.92 -1.95 -6.88
N ALA A 118 -2.93 -1.51 -6.11
CA ALA A 118 -1.59 -2.10 -6.11
C ALA A 118 -1.62 -3.55 -5.57
N ILE A 119 -2.31 -3.77 -4.44
CA ILE A 119 -2.48 -5.12 -3.85
C ILE A 119 -3.17 -6.06 -4.83
N GLU A 120 -4.26 -5.61 -5.47
CA GLU A 120 -4.96 -6.39 -6.50
C GLU A 120 -4.05 -6.75 -7.67
N SER A 121 -3.23 -5.81 -8.14
CA SER A 121 -2.30 -6.05 -9.25
C SER A 121 -1.25 -7.11 -8.89
N VAL A 122 -0.68 -7.03 -7.67
CA VAL A 122 0.29 -8.02 -7.17
C VAL A 122 -0.37 -9.40 -7.03
N LEU A 123 -1.54 -9.47 -6.40
CA LEU A 123 -2.28 -10.71 -6.19
C LEU A 123 -2.66 -11.38 -7.51
N THR A 124 -3.17 -10.60 -8.47
CA THR A 124 -3.50 -11.09 -9.83
C THR A 124 -2.26 -11.61 -10.54
N THR A 125 -1.10 -10.97 -10.34
CA THR A 125 0.16 -11.40 -10.97
C THR A 125 0.66 -12.72 -10.40
N ILE A 126 0.58 -12.93 -9.08
CA ILE A 126 1.17 -14.11 -8.43
C ILE A 126 0.24 -15.33 -8.40
N MET A 127 -1.08 -15.13 -8.44
CA MET A 127 -2.07 -16.22 -8.42
C MET A 127 -2.37 -16.71 -9.83
N SER A 128 -1.47 -17.57 -10.35
CA SER A 128 -1.55 -18.11 -11.70
C SER A 128 -2.54 -19.26 -11.87
N THR A 129 -2.93 -19.93 -10.78
CA THR A 129 -3.84 -21.10 -10.77
C THR A 129 -4.68 -21.10 -9.49
N GLU A 130 -5.79 -21.85 -9.49
CA GLU A 130 -6.65 -22.05 -8.30
C GLU A 130 -5.93 -22.76 -7.14
N LEU A 131 -4.85 -23.50 -7.43
CA LEU A 131 -3.98 -24.10 -6.42
C LEU A 131 -3.09 -23.07 -5.71
N CYS A 132 -3.00 -21.83 -6.22
CA CYS A 132 -2.19 -20.80 -5.59
C CYS A 132 -2.83 -20.33 -4.28
N GLY A 133 -1.99 -20.13 -3.27
CA GLY A 133 -2.42 -19.54 -2.00
C GLY A 133 -1.51 -18.45 -1.50
N VAL A 134 -2.00 -17.67 -0.56
CA VAL A 134 -1.26 -16.59 0.09
C VAL A 134 -1.44 -16.70 1.60
N MET A 135 -0.34 -16.59 2.35
CA MET A 135 -0.37 -16.55 3.80
C MET A 135 -0.85 -15.18 4.28
N VAL A 136 -1.85 -15.13 5.15
CA VAL A 136 -2.51 -13.90 5.59
C VAL A 136 -2.71 -13.92 7.11
N PRO A 137 -2.42 -12.81 7.83
CA PRO A 137 -2.54 -12.77 9.27
C PRO A 137 -3.99 -12.90 9.71
N ILE A 138 -4.22 -13.47 10.89
CA ILE A 138 -5.51 -13.43 11.57
C ILE A 138 -5.30 -12.80 12.96
N PRO A 139 -6.03 -11.72 13.28
CA PRO A 139 -6.99 -10.98 12.45
C PRO A 139 -6.34 -10.14 11.32
N GLN A 140 -7.13 -9.69 10.33
CA GLN A 140 -6.64 -8.95 9.15
C GLN A 140 -7.55 -7.82 8.69
N TYR A 141 -6.98 -6.93 7.87
CA TYR A 141 -7.72 -6.05 6.98
C TYR A 141 -8.37 -6.89 5.84
N PRO A 142 -9.71 -6.89 5.70
CA PRO A 142 -10.42 -7.90 4.91
C PRO A 142 -10.23 -7.82 3.39
N LEU A 143 -9.55 -6.78 2.87
CA LEU A 143 -9.24 -6.66 1.44
C LEU A 143 -8.55 -7.91 0.88
N TYR A 144 -7.61 -8.51 1.63
CA TYR A 144 -6.88 -9.70 1.18
C TYR A 144 -7.81 -10.89 0.99
N SER A 145 -8.67 -11.19 1.97
CA SER A 145 -9.67 -12.27 1.83
C SER A 145 -10.58 -12.09 0.62
N ALA A 146 -11.07 -10.86 0.40
CA ALA A 146 -11.96 -10.57 -0.71
C ALA A 146 -11.26 -10.75 -2.07
N LEU A 147 -10.01 -10.28 -2.21
CA LEU A 147 -9.25 -10.40 -3.45
C LEU A 147 -8.79 -11.83 -3.73
N ILE A 148 -8.37 -12.58 -2.70
CA ILE A 148 -7.98 -13.99 -2.85
C ILE A 148 -9.19 -14.82 -3.30
N ALA A 149 -10.36 -14.62 -2.68
CA ALA A 149 -11.59 -15.28 -3.08
C ALA A 149 -12.01 -14.90 -4.51
N LYS A 150 -11.93 -13.61 -4.87
CA LYS A 150 -12.20 -13.13 -6.24
C LYS A 150 -11.33 -13.82 -7.28
N LEU A 151 -10.08 -14.12 -6.93
CA LEU A 151 -9.10 -14.75 -7.80
C LEU A 151 -9.06 -16.29 -7.66
N THR A 152 -10.06 -16.89 -6.99
CA THR A 152 -10.19 -18.35 -6.78
C THR A 152 -8.98 -19.00 -6.11
N GLY A 153 -8.17 -18.21 -5.41
CA GLY A 153 -7.00 -18.70 -4.67
C GLY A 153 -7.35 -19.18 -3.27
N THR A 154 -6.37 -19.77 -2.60
CA THR A 154 -6.51 -20.25 -1.21
C THR A 154 -5.93 -19.24 -0.22
N GLN A 155 -6.75 -18.77 0.72
CA GLN A 155 -6.23 -18.01 1.86
C GLN A 155 -5.64 -18.97 2.89
N VAL A 156 -4.36 -18.82 3.20
CA VAL A 156 -3.66 -19.61 4.20
C VAL A 156 -3.51 -18.77 5.47
N ASN A 157 -4.24 -19.14 6.53
CA ASN A 157 -4.29 -18.34 7.75
C ASN A 157 -3.06 -18.60 8.62
N TYR A 158 -2.35 -17.54 9.01
CA TYR A 158 -1.42 -17.60 10.14
C TYR A 158 -1.94 -16.71 11.27
N HIS A 159 -2.01 -17.27 12.48
CA HIS A 159 -2.59 -16.59 13.63
C HIS A 159 -1.53 -15.74 14.31
N LEU A 160 -1.88 -14.48 14.57
CA LEU A 160 -1.09 -13.58 15.39
C LEU A 160 -1.35 -13.89 16.87
N ASP A 161 -0.32 -13.83 17.69
CA ASP A 161 -0.42 -14.10 19.12
C ASP A 161 -0.75 -12.82 19.90
N GLU A 162 -1.97 -12.73 20.41
CA GLU A 162 -2.47 -11.60 21.21
C GLU A 162 -1.61 -11.35 22.46
N GLU A 163 -1.15 -12.42 23.14
CA GLU A 163 -0.33 -12.31 24.35
C GLU A 163 1.09 -11.80 24.03
N SER A 164 1.55 -12.03 22.80
CA SER A 164 2.84 -11.56 22.29
C SER A 164 2.70 -10.33 21.38
N ASN A 165 1.83 -9.38 21.75
CA ASN A 165 1.64 -8.11 21.02
C ASN A 165 1.30 -8.29 19.53
N TRP A 166 0.51 -9.31 19.22
CA TRP A 166 0.10 -9.66 17.85
C TRP A 166 1.27 -9.95 16.91
N ALA A 167 2.36 -10.52 17.44
CA ALA A 167 3.48 -11.02 16.65
C ALA A 167 3.23 -12.46 16.14
N ALA A 168 4.04 -12.90 15.17
CA ALA A 168 4.03 -14.28 14.67
C ALA A 168 5.41 -14.91 14.86
N SER A 169 5.45 -16.13 15.39
CA SER A 169 6.70 -16.89 15.55
C SER A 169 7.12 -17.53 14.22
N LYS A 170 8.41 -17.84 14.08
CA LYS A 170 8.94 -18.54 12.90
C LYS A 170 8.33 -19.93 12.78
N GLU A 171 8.18 -20.60 13.91
CA GLU A 171 7.69 -21.97 14.05
C GLU A 171 6.24 -22.04 13.57
N THR A 172 5.39 -21.10 14.00
CA THR A 172 3.99 -20.99 13.55
C THR A 172 3.92 -20.76 12.04
N LEU A 173 4.76 -19.88 11.48
CA LEU A 173 4.78 -19.63 10.04
C LEU A 173 5.22 -20.87 9.24
N GLU A 174 6.21 -21.62 9.74
CA GLU A 174 6.67 -22.86 9.11
C GLU A 174 5.62 -23.97 9.18
N GLU A 175 4.94 -24.14 10.31
CA GLU A 175 3.85 -25.09 10.47
C GLU A 175 2.70 -24.81 9.49
N VAL A 176 2.23 -23.56 9.43
CA VAL A 176 1.15 -23.13 8.54
C VAL A 176 1.52 -23.37 7.06
N LEU A 177 2.75 -23.03 6.67
CA LEU A 177 3.23 -23.26 5.31
C LEU A 177 3.30 -24.75 4.97
N ASN A 178 3.75 -25.59 5.90
CA ASN A 178 3.84 -27.03 5.69
C ASN A 178 2.46 -27.67 5.56
N ASN A 179 1.50 -27.29 6.42
CA ASN A 179 0.13 -27.79 6.36
C ASN A 179 -0.53 -27.42 5.03
N ALA A 180 -0.42 -26.15 4.60
CA ALA A 180 -0.97 -25.71 3.31
C ALA A 180 -0.42 -26.53 2.13
N ARG A 181 0.87 -26.91 2.17
CA ARG A 181 1.48 -27.74 1.13
C ARG A 181 1.00 -29.17 1.16
N LEU A 182 0.80 -29.76 2.34
CA LEU A 182 0.20 -31.08 2.48
C LEU A 182 -1.21 -31.11 1.88
N ASP A 183 -1.94 -29.99 1.98
CA ASP A 183 -3.26 -29.80 1.37
C ASP A 183 -3.20 -29.47 -0.14
N GLY A 184 -2.01 -29.50 -0.75
CA GLY A 184 -1.82 -29.26 -2.19
C GLY A 184 -1.77 -27.79 -2.60
N VAL A 185 -1.71 -26.85 -1.65
CA VAL A 185 -1.67 -25.41 -1.91
C VAL A 185 -0.25 -24.97 -2.28
N VAL A 186 -0.13 -24.26 -3.39
CA VAL A 186 1.10 -23.61 -3.83
C VAL A 186 1.15 -22.20 -3.25
N VAL A 187 1.74 -22.06 -2.06
CA VAL A 187 1.87 -20.75 -1.40
C VAL A 187 2.82 -19.83 -2.18
N LYS A 188 2.30 -18.71 -2.69
CA LYS A 188 3.01 -17.74 -3.55
C LYS A 188 3.51 -16.50 -2.81
N GLY A 189 3.05 -16.25 -1.58
CA GLY A 189 3.48 -15.11 -0.81
C GLY A 189 2.95 -15.10 0.62
N LEU A 190 3.46 -14.15 1.41
CA LEU A 190 3.01 -13.83 2.75
C LEU A 190 2.66 -12.35 2.82
N VAL A 191 1.47 -12.06 3.32
CA VAL A 191 1.01 -10.70 3.61
C VAL A 191 1.46 -10.34 5.02
N LEU A 192 2.09 -9.18 5.17
CA LEU A 192 2.38 -8.55 6.45
C LEU A 192 1.72 -7.18 6.49
N ILE A 193 0.99 -6.89 7.55
CA ILE A 193 0.36 -5.58 7.80
C ILE A 193 1.08 -4.96 8.99
N ASN A 194 1.87 -3.92 8.75
CA ASN A 194 2.64 -3.21 9.78
C ASN A 194 2.71 -1.70 9.46
N PRO A 195 2.20 -0.82 10.33
CA PRO A 195 1.42 -1.10 11.54
C PRO A 195 0.16 -1.95 11.23
N GLY A 196 -0.23 -2.82 12.16
CA GLY A 196 -1.30 -3.77 11.91
C GLY A 196 -2.69 -3.14 11.88
N ASN A 197 -3.56 -3.73 11.07
CA ASN A 197 -4.98 -3.41 10.98
C ASN A 197 -5.74 -4.73 10.96
N PRO A 198 -6.61 -5.03 11.95
CA PRO A 198 -7.19 -4.10 12.95
C PRO A 198 -6.42 -3.96 14.27
N THR A 199 -5.33 -4.69 14.45
CA THR A 199 -4.68 -4.91 15.77
C THR A 199 -3.82 -3.76 16.27
N GLY A 200 -3.38 -2.85 15.40
CA GLY A 200 -2.62 -1.65 15.78
C GLY A 200 -1.19 -1.89 16.24
N GLN A 201 -0.69 -3.14 16.23
CA GLN A 201 0.68 -3.45 16.62
C GLN A 201 1.70 -2.86 15.65
N VAL A 202 2.87 -2.54 16.18
CA VAL A 202 4.05 -2.17 15.40
C VAL A 202 5.14 -3.16 15.75
N LEU A 203 5.59 -3.90 14.74
CA LEU A 203 6.63 -4.90 14.92
C LEU A 203 7.99 -4.23 15.17
N SER A 204 8.72 -4.80 16.12
CA SER A 204 10.13 -4.52 16.36
C SER A 204 10.98 -5.01 15.17
N ARG A 205 12.20 -4.47 15.09
CA ARG A 205 13.17 -4.90 14.07
C ARG A 205 13.43 -6.40 14.13
N GLN A 206 13.51 -6.97 15.33
CA GLN A 206 13.77 -8.39 15.54
C GLN A 206 12.65 -9.26 14.97
N GLU A 207 11.39 -8.90 15.22
CA GLU A 207 10.22 -9.60 14.67
C GLU A 207 10.17 -9.50 13.14
N LEU A 208 10.48 -8.32 12.59
CA LEU A 208 10.58 -8.13 11.14
C LEU A 208 11.70 -8.95 10.50
N GLU A 209 12.84 -9.07 11.19
CA GLU A 209 13.95 -9.92 10.75
C GLU A 209 13.56 -11.40 10.76
N VAL A 210 12.73 -11.85 11.70
CA VAL A 210 12.18 -13.23 11.71
C VAL A 210 11.37 -13.50 10.45
N ILE A 211 10.44 -12.60 10.10
CA ILE A 211 9.60 -12.71 8.91
C ILE A 211 10.46 -12.68 7.63
N CYS A 212 11.43 -11.76 7.54
CA CYS A 212 12.33 -11.68 6.39
C CYS A 212 13.17 -12.95 6.21
N LYS A 213 13.70 -13.51 7.32
CA LYS A 213 14.46 -14.77 7.30
C LYS A 213 13.59 -15.93 6.83
N PHE A 214 12.37 -16.05 7.36
CA PHE A 214 11.39 -17.05 6.92
C PHE A 214 11.12 -16.98 5.41
N SER A 215 10.83 -15.78 4.88
CA SER A 215 10.56 -15.58 3.45
C SER A 215 11.78 -15.95 2.58
N SER A 216 12.99 -15.53 2.98
CA SER A 216 14.22 -15.82 2.23
C SER A 216 14.61 -17.31 2.21
N LEU A 217 14.38 -18.03 3.31
CA LEU A 217 14.65 -19.47 3.39
C LEU A 217 13.66 -20.27 2.55
N THR A 218 12.41 -19.82 2.52
CA THR A 218 11.36 -20.43 1.70
C THR A 218 11.67 -20.28 0.22
N GLU A 219 12.12 -19.10 -0.22
CA GLU A 219 12.57 -18.85 -1.59
C GLU A 219 13.68 -19.83 -2.02
N LYS A 220 14.70 -20.02 -1.16
CA LYS A 220 15.83 -20.91 -1.44
C LYS A 220 15.44 -22.39 -1.49
N ARG A 221 14.55 -22.83 -0.58
CA ARG A 221 14.14 -24.23 -0.48
C ARG A 221 13.15 -24.63 -1.58
N TYR A 222 12.40 -23.68 -2.14
CA TYR A 222 11.29 -23.95 -3.07
C TYR A 222 11.26 -22.99 -4.27
N PRO A 223 12.24 -23.09 -5.18
CA PRO A 223 12.35 -22.18 -6.33
C PRO A 223 11.18 -22.29 -7.32
N SER A 224 10.41 -23.39 -7.31
CA SER A 224 9.21 -23.57 -8.15
C SER A 224 8.06 -22.61 -7.84
N ASN A 225 8.14 -21.86 -6.74
CA ASN A 225 7.14 -20.84 -6.38
C ASN A 225 7.40 -19.48 -7.04
N LEU A 226 8.50 -19.33 -7.78
CA LEU A 226 8.93 -18.08 -8.39
C LEU A 226 8.29 -17.84 -9.78
N LEU A 227 7.88 -16.60 -10.03
CA LEU A 227 7.60 -16.08 -11.39
C LEU A 227 8.81 -15.32 -11.99
N ALA A 228 9.90 -15.14 -11.23
CA ALA A 228 11.12 -14.44 -11.64
C ALA A 228 12.36 -14.99 -10.90
N PRO A 229 13.57 -14.93 -11.48
CA PRO A 229 14.80 -15.43 -10.85
C PRO A 229 15.07 -14.75 -9.50
N PRO A 230 15.80 -15.43 -8.58
CA PRO A 230 16.01 -14.96 -7.22
C PRO A 230 16.74 -13.62 -7.24
N SER A 231 15.99 -12.55 -7.02
CA SER A 231 16.53 -11.23 -6.73
C SER A 231 16.38 -11.04 -5.23
N SER A 232 17.50 -10.80 -4.56
CA SER A 232 17.59 -10.76 -3.10
C SER A 232 16.43 -9.94 -2.52
N PHE A 233 15.53 -10.59 -1.78
CA PHE A 233 14.57 -9.89 -0.93
C PHE A 233 15.37 -9.07 0.08
N ARG A 234 15.42 -7.75 -0.11
CA ARG A 234 16.01 -6.81 0.82
C ARG A 234 14.86 -6.01 1.41
N SER A 235 14.71 -6.14 2.72
CA SER A 235 13.64 -5.54 3.52
C SER A 235 13.38 -4.09 3.14
N VAL A 236 12.16 -3.77 2.69
CA VAL A 236 11.64 -2.40 2.68
C VAL A 236 10.68 -2.30 3.86
N LEU A 237 11.16 -1.66 4.91
CA LEU A 237 10.38 -1.35 6.10
C LEU A 237 9.58 -0.08 5.83
N CYS A 238 8.31 -0.21 5.47
CA CYS A 238 7.40 0.94 5.55
C CYS A 238 7.06 1.17 7.03
N ARG A 239 7.58 2.27 7.58
CA ARG A 239 6.96 2.97 8.71
C ARG A 239 5.83 3.85 8.20
#